data_AF-A0A924SD01-F1
#
_entry.id   AF-A0A924SD01-F1
#
_cell.length_a   1.000
_cell.length_b   1.000
_cell.length_c   1.000
_cell.angle_alpha   90.00
_cell.angle_beta   90.00
_cell.angle_gamma   90.00
#
_symmetry.space_group_name_H-M   'P 1'
#
loop_
_entity.id
_entity.type
_entity.pdbx_description
1 polymer ?
#
loop_
_entity_poly.entity_id
_entity_poly.type
_entity_poly.pdbx_seq_one_letter_code
_entity_poly.pdbx_strand_id
1 'polypeptide(L)'
;VLDAEIKSVHPDAGIDVMRDFDVPPLRPEVAGLAEALVRRLTGDNGTSVVSYGTEAGQFQDDGYSAVVCGPGDIAQAHQADEYLEVAQFEAGQVFMQRLIKDLQA
;
A
#
# COMPACT_ATOMS: atom_id res chain seq x y z
N VAL A 1 -6.54 13.58 -28.39
CA VAL A 1 -7.90 13.54 -28.99
C VAL A 1 -8.75 14.67 -28.40
N LEU A 2 -8.94 14.70 -27.09
CA LEU A 2 -9.74 15.74 -26.41
C LEU A 2 -9.28 17.20 -26.68
N ASP A 3 -7.97 17.50 -26.63
CA ASP A 3 -7.46 18.86 -26.93
C ASP A 3 -7.85 19.34 -28.34
N ALA A 4 -7.76 18.47 -29.34
CA ALA A 4 -8.15 18.78 -30.71
C ALA A 4 -9.66 19.00 -30.84
N GLU A 5 -10.48 18.24 -30.11
CA GLU A 5 -11.93 18.42 -30.05
C GLU A 5 -12.30 19.78 -29.44
N ILE A 6 -11.65 20.17 -28.34
CA ILE A 6 -11.86 21.47 -27.69
C ILE A 6 -11.48 22.63 -28.63
N LYS A 7 -10.32 22.54 -29.30
CA LYS A 7 -9.85 23.56 -30.25
C LYS A 7 -10.73 23.68 -31.49
N SER A 8 -11.47 22.63 -31.85
CA SER A 8 -12.43 22.67 -32.96
C SER A 8 -13.64 23.56 -32.66
N VAL A 9 -13.97 23.76 -31.37
CA VAL A 9 -15.05 24.66 -30.92
C VAL A 9 -14.53 26.09 -30.73
N HIS A 10 -13.36 26.25 -30.09
CA HIS A 10 -12.70 27.55 -29.94
C HIS A 10 -11.17 27.41 -30.04
N PRO A 11 -10.50 28.06 -31.02
CA PRO A 11 -9.06 27.85 -31.28
C PRO A 11 -8.14 28.14 -30.09
N ASP A 12 -8.50 29.11 -29.25
CA ASP A 12 -7.69 29.50 -28.08
C ASP A 12 -8.00 28.68 -26.81
N ALA A 13 -8.99 27.78 -26.85
CA ALA A 13 -9.26 26.85 -25.75
C ALA A 13 -8.43 25.58 -25.91
N GLY A 14 -8.12 24.88 -24.82
CA GLY A 14 -7.37 23.62 -24.90
C GLY A 14 -7.13 22.98 -23.55
N ILE A 15 -6.58 21.77 -23.57
CA ILE A 15 -6.16 21.05 -22.37
C ILE A 15 -4.82 20.37 -22.64
N ASP A 16 -3.90 20.50 -21.69
CA ASP A 16 -2.68 19.71 -21.63
C ASP A 16 -2.76 18.77 -20.42
N VAL A 17 -2.42 17.50 -20.63
CA VAL A 17 -2.47 16.47 -19.60
C VAL A 17 -1.08 15.87 -19.47
N MET A 18 -0.44 16.16 -18.35
CA MET A 18 0.87 15.61 -18.00
C MET A 18 0.71 14.65 -16.83
N ARG A 19 1.47 13.55 -16.86
CA ARG A 19 1.56 12.60 -15.75
C ARG A 19 2.88 12.84 -15.02
N ASP A 20 2.80 13.44 -13.85
CA ASP A 20 4.00 13.79 -13.07
C ASP A 20 4.54 12.62 -12.23
N PHE A 21 3.66 11.72 -11.78
CA PHE A 21 4.04 10.60 -10.93
C PHE A 21 3.22 9.34 -11.24
N ASP A 22 3.83 8.19 -10.93
CA ASP A 22 3.21 6.87 -10.96
C ASP A 22 3.55 6.12 -9.68
N VAL A 23 2.55 5.44 -9.12
CA VAL A 23 2.72 4.51 -8.00
C VAL A 23 2.11 3.19 -8.48
N PRO A 24 2.93 2.19 -8.84
CA PRO A 24 2.43 0.89 -9.24
C PRO A 24 1.54 0.27 -8.15
N PRO A 25 0.47 -0.44 -8.52
CA PRO A 25 -0.38 -1.09 -7.55
C PRO A 25 0.34 -2.29 -6.92
N LEU A 26 0.20 -2.48 -5.60
CA LEU A 26 0.47 -3.77 -4.98
C LEU A 26 -0.66 -4.75 -5.36
N ARG A 27 -0.30 -5.88 -5.95
CA ARG A 27 -1.23 -6.89 -6.45
C ARG A 27 -1.20 -8.13 -5.55
N PRO A 28 -2.35 -8.79 -5.28
CA PRO A 28 -2.35 -10.07 -4.58
C PRO A 28 -1.47 -11.10 -5.31
N GLU A 29 -0.60 -11.78 -4.57
CA GLU A 29 0.27 -12.82 -5.09
C GLU A 29 -0.40 -14.19 -4.98
N VAL A 30 -0.18 -15.07 -5.96
CA VAL A 30 -0.55 -16.49 -5.80
C VAL A 30 0.51 -17.15 -4.93
N ALA A 31 0.12 -17.57 -3.72
CA ALA A 31 1.03 -18.14 -2.72
C ALA A 31 2.21 -17.20 -2.37
N GLY A 32 1.91 -15.91 -2.16
CA GLY A 32 2.91 -14.89 -1.82
C GLY A 32 3.71 -15.23 -0.56
N LEU A 33 5.05 -15.18 -0.67
CA LEU A 33 5.95 -15.54 0.43
C LEU A 33 5.85 -14.55 1.59
N ALA A 34 5.77 -13.25 1.29
CA ALA A 34 5.65 -12.19 2.28
C ALA A 34 4.31 -12.27 3.03
N GLU A 35 3.21 -12.47 2.29
CA GLU A 35 1.89 -12.70 2.88
C GLU A 35 1.91 -13.93 3.81
N ALA A 36 2.41 -15.08 3.34
CA ALA A 36 2.48 -16.30 4.13
C ALA A 36 3.29 -16.13 5.43
N LEU A 37 4.42 -15.42 5.37
CA LEU A 37 5.23 -15.08 6.55
C LEU A 37 4.44 -14.21 7.52
N VAL A 38 3.86 -13.10 7.05
CA VAL A 38 3.12 -12.18 7.90
C VAL A 38 1.93 -12.87 8.57
N ARG A 39 1.15 -13.67 7.82
CA ARG A 39 0.04 -14.47 8.38
C ARG A 39 0.49 -15.38 9.52
N ARG A 40 1.64 -16.05 9.37
CA ARG A 40 2.21 -16.90 10.42
C ARG A 40 2.60 -16.11 11.67
N LEU A 41 3.16 -14.91 11.50
CA LEU A 41 3.64 -14.09 12.61
C LEU A 41 2.53 -13.33 13.34
N THR A 42 1.49 -12.89 12.62
CA THR A 42 0.36 -12.14 13.18
C THR A 42 -0.77 -13.07 13.66
N GLY A 43 -0.95 -14.22 13.01
CA GLY A 43 -2.11 -15.11 13.18
C GLY A 43 -3.33 -14.68 12.36
N ASP A 44 -3.24 -13.57 11.61
CA ASP A 44 -4.32 -13.09 10.76
C ASP A 44 -4.39 -13.92 9.46
N ASN A 45 -5.53 -14.57 9.23
CA ASN A 45 -5.79 -15.40 8.05
C ASN A 45 -6.91 -14.82 7.17
N GLY A 46 -7.31 -13.56 7.39
CA GLY A 46 -8.28 -12.84 6.59
C GLY A 46 -7.71 -12.33 5.26
N THR A 47 -8.58 -12.10 4.27
CA THR A 47 -8.18 -11.45 3.00
C THR A 47 -8.71 -10.02 3.00
N SER A 48 -7.82 -9.06 2.79
CA SER A 48 -8.17 -7.65 2.69
C SER A 48 -7.40 -6.98 1.56
N VAL A 49 -8.03 -5.98 0.95
CA VAL A 49 -7.42 -5.05 0.00
C VAL A 49 -7.87 -3.65 0.38
N VAL A 50 -7.07 -2.66 -0.02
CA VAL A 50 -7.22 -1.27 0.38
C VAL A 50 -7.00 -0.36 -0.83
N SER A 51 -7.74 0.75 -0.88
CA SER A 51 -7.70 1.69 -2.01
C SER A 51 -6.80 2.89 -1.70
N TYR A 52 -5.53 2.63 -1.36
CA TYR A 52 -4.51 3.66 -1.18
C TYR A 52 -3.20 3.26 -1.86
N GLY A 53 -2.33 4.23 -2.12
CA GLY A 53 -1.00 4.00 -2.68
C GLY A 53 0.01 3.58 -1.61
N THR A 54 0.94 2.68 -1.98
CA THR A 54 2.07 2.24 -1.15
C THR A 54 3.27 1.97 -2.06
N GLU A 55 4.47 2.10 -1.52
CA GLU A 55 5.73 1.74 -2.18
C GLU A 55 5.83 0.23 -2.45
N ALA A 56 5.00 -0.60 -1.81
CA ALA A 56 5.01 -2.05 -1.99
C ALA A 56 4.82 -2.50 -3.44
N GLY A 57 4.08 -1.74 -4.26
CA GLY A 57 3.95 -2.03 -5.69
C GLY A 57 5.27 -1.87 -6.46
N GLN A 58 6.13 -0.94 -6.05
CA GLN A 58 7.44 -0.75 -6.67
C GLN A 58 8.37 -1.92 -6.34
N PHE A 59 8.40 -2.36 -5.07
CA PHE A 59 9.15 -3.55 -4.67
C PHE A 59 8.64 -4.81 -5.40
N GLN A 60 7.32 -4.92 -5.58
CA GLN A 60 6.74 -6.04 -6.31
C GLN A 60 7.14 -6.03 -7.79
N ASP A 61 7.12 -4.87 -8.45
CA ASP A 61 7.57 -4.74 -9.84
C ASP A 61 9.08 -5.04 -9.99
N ASP A 62 9.88 -4.81 -8.94
CA ASP A 62 11.30 -5.20 -8.85
C ASP A 62 11.52 -6.69 -8.50
N GLY A 63 10.44 -7.47 -8.35
CA GLY A 63 10.48 -8.93 -8.17
C GLY A 63 10.51 -9.41 -6.72
N TYR A 64 10.32 -8.52 -5.74
CA TYR A 64 10.15 -8.91 -4.34
C TYR A 64 8.71 -9.38 -4.07
N SER A 65 8.55 -10.43 -3.27
CA SER A 65 7.25 -10.68 -2.64
C SER A 65 6.98 -9.60 -1.59
N ALA A 66 5.79 -9.03 -1.58
CA ALA A 66 5.47 -7.84 -0.80
C ALA A 66 4.07 -7.93 -0.19
N VAL A 67 3.95 -7.42 1.03
CA VAL A 67 2.66 -7.28 1.73
C VAL A 67 2.72 -6.04 2.60
N VAL A 68 1.59 -5.35 2.74
CA VAL A 68 1.44 -4.27 3.72
C VAL A 68 0.76 -4.84 4.96
N CYS A 69 1.38 -4.66 6.11
CA CYS A 69 0.81 -5.01 7.40
C CYS A 69 1.25 -4.04 8.49
N GLY A 70 0.42 -3.86 9.50
CA GLY A 70 0.75 -3.01 10.64
C GLY A 70 -0.43 -2.89 11.59
N PRO A 71 -0.18 -2.43 12.83
CA PRO A 71 -1.25 -2.09 13.74
C PRO A 71 -1.96 -0.79 13.32
N GLY A 72 -3.17 -0.57 13.84
CA GLY A 72 -3.95 0.64 13.58
C GLY A 72 -5.04 0.44 12.53
N ASP A 73 -5.64 1.55 12.10
CA ASP A 73 -6.63 1.59 11.03
C ASP A 73 -6.29 2.75 10.10
N ILE A 74 -6.19 2.48 8.80
CA ILE A 74 -5.89 3.50 7.81
C ILE A 74 -6.99 4.56 7.69
N ALA A 75 -8.22 4.24 8.10
CA ALA A 75 -9.35 5.17 8.02
C ALA A 75 -9.12 6.47 8.82
N GLN A 76 -8.23 6.46 9.82
CA GLN A 76 -7.85 7.63 10.61
C GLN A 76 -6.47 8.21 10.27
N ALA A 77 -5.73 7.60 9.34
CA ALA A 77 -4.45 8.16 8.90
C ALA A 77 -4.66 9.51 8.18
N HIS A 78 -3.70 10.42 8.34
CA HIS A 78 -3.72 11.78 7.78
C HIS A 78 -4.92 12.63 8.21
N GLN A 79 -5.55 12.29 9.32
CA GLN A 79 -6.58 13.14 9.95
C GLN A 79 -5.95 14.03 11.03
N ALA A 80 -6.63 15.12 11.38
CA ALA A 80 -6.11 16.06 12.38
C ALA A 80 -5.92 15.43 13.77
N ASP A 81 -6.70 14.38 14.06
CA ASP A 81 -6.72 13.60 15.28
C ASP A 81 -6.13 12.20 15.09
N GLU A 82 -5.25 11.99 14.10
CA GLU A 82 -4.56 10.72 13.88
C GLU A 82 -3.92 10.18 15.17
N TYR A 83 -4.28 8.95 15.56
CA TYR A 83 -3.72 8.29 16.73
C TYR A 83 -3.50 6.79 16.50
N LEU A 84 -2.75 6.19 17.43
CA LEU A 84 -2.62 4.75 17.56
C LEU A 84 -2.77 4.41 19.05
N GLU A 85 -3.58 3.39 19.37
CA GLU A 85 -3.71 2.94 20.75
C GLU A 85 -2.39 2.37 21.26
N VAL A 86 -2.09 2.56 22.55
CA VAL A 86 -0.87 1.99 23.15
C VAL A 86 -0.81 0.48 22.95
N ALA A 87 -1.95 -0.22 23.12
CA ALA A 87 -2.04 -1.65 22.89
C ALA A 87 -1.76 -2.05 21.42
N GLN A 88 -2.13 -1.20 20.46
CA GLN A 88 -1.84 -1.41 19.04
C GLN A 88 -0.34 -1.21 18.76
N PHE A 89 0.27 -0.19 19.35
CA PHE A 89 1.73 0.03 19.28
C PHE A 89 2.51 -1.16 19.84
N GLU A 90 2.11 -1.66 21.02
CA GLU A 90 2.71 -2.84 21.65
C GLU A 90 2.55 -4.10 20.79
N ALA A 91 1.40 -4.29 20.13
CA ALA A 91 1.19 -5.39 19.19
C ALA A 91 2.16 -5.32 18.00
N GLY A 92 2.42 -4.11 17.46
CA GLY A 92 3.45 -3.89 16.44
C GLY A 92 4.84 -4.26 16.92
N GLN A 93 5.21 -3.89 18.15
CA GLN A 93 6.48 -4.30 18.75
C GLN A 93 6.60 -5.83 18.87
N VAL A 94 5.55 -6.51 19.32
CA VAL A 94 5.52 -7.98 19.42
C VAL A 94 5.68 -8.63 18.04
N PHE A 95 5.05 -8.08 17.00
CA PHE A 95 5.25 -8.55 15.62
C PHE A 95 6.72 -8.46 15.21
N MET A 96 7.39 -7.32 15.44
CA MET A 96 8.80 -7.15 15.09
C MET A 96 9.71 -8.13 15.85
N GLN A 97 9.43 -8.40 17.13
CA GLN A 97 10.16 -9.39 17.91
C GLN A 97 10.00 -10.82 17.34
N ARG A 98 8.78 -11.19 16.91
CA ARG A 98 8.51 -12.47 16.26
C ARG A 98 9.24 -12.58 14.92
N LEU A 99 9.24 -11.52 14.11
CA LEU A 99 9.95 -11.47 12.84
C LEU A 99 11.46 -11.66 13.03
N ILE A 100 12.08 -10.94 13.97
CA ILE A 100 13.50 -11.10 14.29
C ILE A 100 13.80 -12.54 14.69
N LYS A 101 12.98 -13.13 15.56
CA LYS A 101 13.15 -14.52 15.99
C LYS A 101 13.04 -15.52 14.83
N ASP A 102 12.09 -15.33 13.93
CA ASP A 102 11.87 -16.19 12.75
C ASP A 102 13.08 -16.13 11.81
N LEU A 103 13.65 -14.94 11.58
CA LEU A 103 14.81 -14.74 10.70
C LEU A 103 16.16 -15.16 11.32
N GLN A 104 16.20 -15.38 12.63
CA GLN A 104 17.40 -15.87 13.33
C GLN A 104 17.48 -17.40 13.39
N ALA A 105 16.41 -18.10 13.03
CA ALA A 105 16.34 -19.56 13.03
C ALA A 105 16.97 -20.15 11.76
#